data_AF-A0A956S0V3-F1
#
_entry.id   AF-A0A956S0V3-F1
#
_cell.length_a   1.000
_cell.length_b   1.000
_cell.length_c   1.000
_cell.angle_alpha   90.00
_cell.angle_beta   90.00
_cell.angle_gamma   90.00
#
_symmetry.space_group_name_H-M   'P 1'
#
loop_
_entity.id
_entity.type
_entity.pdbx_description
1 polymer ?
#
loop_
_entity_poly.entity_id
_entity_poly.type
_entity_poly.pdbx_seq_one_letter_code
_entity_poly.pdbx_strand_id
1 'polypeptide(L)'
;MALHHLLYRCPRCGADPTTGERDRALCPSCGRTYVRVREGRRIRILDREGRVENALVQTLVGDIERQGGSLSVARRADGTVEYSADVRVTRALSEDAVVHEGRLLGYIERMSDPVPGVLTITDDALTFRPADEPTEEHWRLRGLKAVQTSSAALQISPQDGPVVQFRFVADSPFRWEDLLRTLLVQAYAREGLEIVEFQPRIVAA
;
A
#
# COMPACT_ATOMS: atom_id res chain seq x y z
N MET A 1 -0.34 1.01 11.45
CA MET A 1 -0.99 0.11 10.48
C MET A 1 -1.34 -1.19 11.18
N ALA A 2 -2.49 -1.79 10.86
CA ALA A 2 -2.85 -3.12 11.40
C ALA A 2 -1.87 -4.19 10.89
N LEU A 3 -1.59 -5.21 11.71
CA LEU A 3 -0.59 -6.22 11.41
C LEU A 3 -0.96 -7.08 10.21
N HIS A 4 -2.24 -7.38 10.01
CA HIS A 4 -2.70 -8.14 8.85
C HIS A 4 -2.51 -7.37 7.53
N HIS A 5 -2.51 -6.04 7.53
CA HIS A 5 -2.15 -5.26 6.34
C HIS A 5 -0.65 -5.38 6.02
N LEU A 6 0.21 -5.27 7.04
CA LEU A 6 1.66 -5.44 6.86
C LEU A 6 2.03 -6.88 6.45
N LEU A 7 1.31 -7.86 7.00
CA LEU A 7 1.46 -9.28 6.68
C LEU A 7 0.28 -9.73 5.81
N TYR A 8 -0.02 -9.01 4.72
CA TYR A 8 -1.19 -9.29 3.86
C TYR A 8 -1.24 -10.73 3.35
N ARG A 9 -0.08 -11.38 3.26
CA ARG A 9 0.12 -12.78 2.94
C ARG A 9 0.86 -13.46 4.09
N CYS A 10 0.61 -14.75 4.32
CA CYS A 10 1.26 -15.52 5.37
C CYS A 10 2.75 -15.74 5.07
N PRO A 11 3.68 -15.20 5.89
CA PRO A 11 5.13 -15.37 5.67
C PRO A 11 5.64 -16.81 5.76
N ARG A 12 4.83 -17.76 6.27
CA ARG A 12 5.27 -19.14 6.52
C ARG A 12 4.74 -20.15 5.51
N CYS A 13 3.55 -19.94 4.95
CA CYS A 13 2.93 -20.88 4.00
C CYS A 13 2.45 -20.23 2.70
N GLY A 14 2.60 -18.91 2.56
CA GLY A 14 2.20 -18.17 1.36
C GLY A 14 0.69 -18.05 1.14
N ALA A 15 -0.14 -18.52 2.06
CA ALA A 15 -1.59 -18.33 1.94
C ALA A 15 -1.95 -16.84 2.00
N ASP A 16 -2.91 -16.46 1.18
CA ASP A 16 -3.35 -15.09 0.94
C ASP A 16 -4.89 -15.06 0.92
N PRO A 17 -5.57 -14.19 1.71
CA PRO A 17 -5.02 -13.20 2.62
C PRO A 17 -4.77 -13.74 4.04
N THR A 18 -4.01 -12.98 4.84
CA THR A 18 -4.16 -13.06 6.30
C THR A 18 -5.33 -12.20 6.75
N THR A 19 -5.92 -12.55 7.90
CA THR A 19 -7.01 -11.79 8.52
C THR A 19 -6.59 -11.30 9.90
N GLY A 20 -7.29 -10.34 10.48
CA GLY A 20 -7.06 -9.93 11.86
C GLY A 20 -7.27 -8.44 12.07
N GLU A 21 -6.81 -7.95 13.20
CA GLU A 21 -7.14 -6.61 13.68
C GLU A 21 -5.98 -6.04 14.49
N ARG A 22 -5.75 -4.72 14.36
CA ARG A 22 -4.75 -3.99 15.15
C ARG A 22 -3.39 -4.70 15.17
N ASP A 23 -2.99 -5.26 16.30
CA ASP A 23 -1.70 -5.89 16.52
C ASP A 23 -1.69 -7.41 16.26
N ARG A 24 -2.76 -7.96 15.69
CA ARG A 24 -2.89 -9.41 15.40
C ARG A 24 -3.15 -9.68 13.92
N ALA A 25 -2.55 -10.75 13.42
CA ALA A 25 -2.85 -11.35 12.13
C ALA A 25 -2.95 -12.87 12.26
N LEU A 26 -3.81 -13.51 11.48
CA LEU A 26 -4.09 -14.94 11.46
C LEU A 26 -3.99 -15.42 10.03
N CYS A 27 -3.27 -16.52 9.82
CA CYS A 27 -3.34 -17.25 8.57
C CYS A 27 -4.45 -18.32 8.65
N PRO A 28 -5.54 -18.22 7.87
CA PRO A 28 -6.60 -19.22 7.90
C PRO A 28 -6.14 -20.60 7.42
N SER A 29 -5.19 -20.65 6.48
CA SER A 29 -4.68 -21.90 5.89
C SER A 29 -3.85 -22.73 6.87
N CYS A 30 -2.77 -22.15 7.43
CA CYS A 30 -1.88 -22.89 8.34
C CYS A 30 -2.17 -22.66 9.83
N GLY A 31 -3.15 -21.81 10.17
CA GLY A 31 -3.57 -21.51 11.54
C GLY A 31 -2.57 -20.69 12.37
N ARG A 32 -1.47 -20.21 11.78
CA ARG A 32 -0.49 -19.39 12.49
C ARG A 32 -1.07 -18.04 12.87
N THR A 33 -0.83 -17.63 14.11
CA THR A 33 -1.20 -16.32 14.63
C THR A 33 0.06 -15.49 14.86
N TYR A 34 0.05 -14.26 14.35
CA TYR A 34 1.11 -13.27 14.49
C TYR A 34 0.62 -12.18 15.43
N VAL A 35 1.42 -11.80 16.42
CA VAL A 35 1.07 -10.78 17.41
C VAL A 35 2.23 -9.81 17.58
N ARG A 36 1.99 -8.51 17.36
CA ARG A 36 2.98 -7.46 17.62
C ARG A 36 3.23 -7.38 19.12
N VAL A 37 4.49 -7.49 19.51
CA VAL A 37 4.92 -7.28 20.89
C VAL A 37 5.38 -5.82 21.01
N ARG A 38 4.78 -5.07 21.95
CA ARG A 38 5.07 -3.64 22.13
C ARG A 38 6.52 -3.37 22.50
N GLU A 39 7.12 -4.29 23.24
CA GLU A 39 8.54 -4.26 23.61
C GLU A 39 9.38 -5.01 22.55
N GLY A 40 10.39 -4.33 22.00
CA GLY A 40 11.42 -4.96 21.18
C GLY A 40 11.17 -5.05 19.67
N ARG A 41 10.13 -4.40 19.11
CA ARG A 41 9.81 -4.40 17.65
C ARG A 41 9.72 -5.81 17.03
N ARG A 42 9.31 -6.80 17.82
CA ARG A 42 9.18 -8.21 17.41
C ARG A 42 7.73 -8.58 17.15
N ILE A 43 7.55 -9.56 16.29
CA ILE A 43 6.29 -10.27 16.06
C ILE A 43 6.46 -11.66 16.68
N ARG A 44 5.59 -11.96 17.64
CA ARG A 44 5.44 -13.30 18.19
C ARG A 44 4.55 -14.11 17.27
N ILE A 45 5.00 -15.31 16.92
CA ILE A 45 4.33 -16.24 16.02
C ILE A 45 3.94 -17.45 16.85
N LEU A 46 2.66 -17.82 16.78
CA LEU A 46 2.09 -19.00 17.40
C LEU A 46 1.63 -19.93 16.28
N ASP A 47 2.12 -21.17 16.28
CA ASP A 47 1.56 -22.20 15.39
C ASP A 47 0.37 -22.92 16.01
N ARG A 48 -0.20 -23.88 15.26
CA ARG A 48 -1.36 -24.67 15.71
C ARG A 48 -1.05 -25.56 16.91
N GLU A 49 0.21 -25.95 17.07
CA GLU A 49 0.70 -26.78 18.17
C GLU A 49 1.08 -25.94 19.41
N GLY A 50 0.94 -24.61 19.33
CA GLY A 50 1.27 -23.69 20.42
C GLY A 50 2.75 -23.36 20.53
N ARG A 51 3.59 -23.77 19.57
CA ARG A 51 5.01 -23.40 19.55
C ARG A 51 5.13 -21.92 19.27
N VAL A 52 6.05 -21.29 20.00
CA VAL A 52 6.29 -19.84 19.96
C VAL A 52 7.60 -19.56 19.24
N GLU A 53 7.53 -18.75 18.21
CA GLU A 53 8.69 -18.15 17.54
C GLU A 53 8.62 -16.62 17.66
N ASN A 54 9.77 -15.94 17.67
CA ASN A 54 9.82 -14.48 17.58
C ASN A 54 10.63 -14.08 16.34
N ALA A 55 10.09 -13.18 15.53
CA ALA A 55 10.76 -12.64 14.35
C ALA A 55 10.69 -11.12 14.33
N LEU A 56 11.62 -10.48 13.64
CA LEU A 56 11.51 -9.06 13.32
C LEU A 56 10.50 -8.89 12.19
N VAL A 57 9.77 -7.76 12.18
CA VAL A 57 8.80 -7.47 11.13
C VAL A 57 9.43 -7.48 9.73
N GLN A 58 10.65 -6.94 9.59
CA GLN A 58 11.40 -6.92 8.34
C GLN A 58 11.76 -8.33 7.83
N THR A 59 12.01 -9.28 8.74
CA THR A 59 12.26 -10.67 8.36
C THR A 59 11.01 -11.30 7.75
N LEU A 60 9.84 -11.03 8.34
CA LEU A 60 8.56 -11.53 7.85
C LEU A 60 8.12 -10.89 6.54
N VAL A 61 8.39 -9.59 6.35
CA VAL A 61 8.18 -8.91 5.06
C VAL A 61 9.10 -9.49 4.00
N GLY A 62 10.38 -9.69 4.30
CA GLY A 62 11.31 -10.34 3.36
C GLY A 62 10.97 -11.81 3.05
N ASP A 63 10.32 -12.52 3.98
CA ASP A 63 9.76 -13.85 3.70
C ASP A 63 8.60 -13.78 2.69
N ILE A 64 7.74 -12.76 2.76
CA ILE A 64 6.67 -12.51 1.78
C ILE A 64 7.28 -12.19 0.41
N GLU A 65 8.29 -11.32 0.35
CA GLU A 65 9.01 -10.98 -0.89
C GLU A 65 9.60 -12.22 -1.57
N ARG A 66 10.28 -13.10 -0.80
CA ARG A 66 10.82 -14.38 -1.31
C ARG A 66 9.77 -15.32 -1.87
N GLN A 67 8.51 -15.16 -1.47
CA GLN A 67 7.38 -15.95 -1.97
C GLN A 67 6.72 -15.30 -3.21
N GLY A 68 7.38 -14.33 -3.83
CA GLY A 68 6.88 -13.59 -5.00
C GLY A 68 6.18 -12.28 -4.65
N GLY A 69 6.15 -11.89 -3.37
CA GLY A 69 5.59 -10.62 -2.90
C GLY A 69 4.16 -10.38 -3.37
N SER A 70 3.84 -9.11 -3.60
CA SER A 70 2.55 -8.66 -4.14
C SER A 70 2.29 -9.13 -5.57
N LEU A 71 3.35 -9.35 -6.38
CA LEU A 71 3.23 -9.82 -7.76
C LEU A 71 2.66 -11.23 -7.91
N SER A 72 2.79 -12.05 -6.87
CA SER A 72 2.36 -13.47 -6.89
C SER A 72 0.87 -13.68 -7.22
N VAL A 73 0.01 -12.70 -6.91
CA VAL A 73 -1.43 -12.74 -7.23
C VAL A 73 -1.82 -11.77 -8.35
N ALA A 74 -0.93 -10.83 -8.69
CA ALA A 74 -1.18 -9.80 -9.69
C ALA A 74 -0.70 -10.22 -11.10
N ARG A 75 0.24 -11.17 -11.19
CA ARG A 75 0.78 -11.63 -12.47
C ARG A 75 -0.13 -12.66 -13.12
N ARG A 76 -0.52 -12.39 -14.36
CA ARG A 76 -1.30 -13.27 -15.24
C ARG A 76 -0.44 -14.35 -15.89
N ALA A 77 -1.11 -15.32 -16.50
CA ALA A 77 -0.45 -16.43 -17.20
C ALA A 77 0.40 -15.98 -18.40
N ASP A 78 0.05 -14.85 -19.03
CA ASP A 78 0.80 -14.24 -20.13
C ASP A 78 2.00 -13.40 -19.65
N GLY A 79 2.22 -13.32 -18.34
CA GLY A 79 3.30 -12.58 -17.72
C GLY A 79 2.99 -11.10 -17.44
N THR A 80 1.85 -10.58 -17.93
CA THR A 80 1.41 -9.21 -17.62
C THR A 80 0.93 -9.09 -16.18
N VAL A 81 0.97 -7.88 -15.63
CA VAL A 81 0.45 -7.58 -14.29
C VAL A 81 -0.91 -6.91 -14.42
N GLU A 82 -1.90 -7.46 -13.73
CA GLU A 82 -3.16 -6.77 -13.45
C GLU A 82 -3.69 -7.18 -12.08
N TYR A 83 -4.06 -6.18 -11.28
CA TYR A 83 -4.67 -6.41 -9.99
C TYR A 83 -5.68 -5.31 -9.66
N SER A 84 -6.81 -5.69 -9.08
CA SER A 84 -7.93 -4.78 -8.82
C SER A 84 -8.44 -4.90 -7.39
N ALA A 85 -8.87 -3.78 -6.82
CA ALA A 85 -9.52 -3.76 -5.52
C ALA A 85 -10.58 -2.66 -5.44
N ASP A 86 -11.61 -2.89 -4.62
CA ASP A 86 -12.59 -1.88 -4.27
C ASP A 86 -11.97 -0.82 -3.36
N VAL A 87 -12.16 0.44 -3.74
CA VAL A 87 -11.62 1.61 -3.05
C VAL A 87 -12.65 2.69 -2.86
N ARG A 88 -12.38 3.58 -1.90
CA ARG A 88 -12.96 4.92 -1.84
C ARG A 88 -11.88 5.95 -2.12
N VAL A 89 -12.11 6.79 -3.12
CA VAL A 89 -11.14 7.77 -3.63
C VAL A 89 -11.51 9.17 -3.17
N THR A 90 -10.55 9.86 -2.57
CA THR A 90 -10.64 11.28 -2.23
C THR A 90 -9.53 12.05 -2.93
N ARG A 91 -9.81 13.26 -3.39
CA ARG A 91 -8.86 14.13 -4.10
C ARG A 91 -8.63 15.40 -3.30
N ALA A 92 -7.40 15.91 -3.28
CA ALA A 92 -7.14 17.22 -2.73
C ALA A 92 -7.84 18.28 -3.59
N LEU A 93 -8.66 19.13 -2.98
CA LEU A 93 -9.40 20.20 -3.65
C LEU A 93 -8.73 21.57 -3.46
N SER A 94 -8.21 21.80 -2.26
CA SER A 94 -7.55 23.03 -1.85
C SER A 94 -6.64 22.73 -0.66
N GLU A 95 -5.94 23.75 -0.21
CA GLU A 95 -5.11 23.69 1.00
C GLU A 95 -5.65 24.69 2.02
N ASP A 96 -5.70 24.28 3.28
CA ASP A 96 -6.02 25.15 4.41
C ASP A 96 -4.74 25.48 5.17
N ALA A 97 -4.56 26.75 5.52
CA ALA A 97 -3.42 27.20 6.31
C ALA A 97 -3.53 26.69 7.75
N VAL A 98 -2.49 26.02 8.23
CA VAL A 98 -2.33 25.64 9.63
C VAL A 98 -1.64 26.79 10.34
N VAL A 99 -2.37 27.50 11.19
CA VAL A 99 -1.88 28.67 11.94
C VAL A 99 -1.90 28.38 13.44
N HIS A 100 -0.81 28.72 14.13
CA HIS A 100 -0.71 28.65 15.58
C HIS A 100 -0.14 29.96 16.11
N GLU A 101 -0.83 30.58 17.08
CA GLU A 101 -0.45 31.87 17.67
C GLU A 101 -0.17 32.97 16.62
N GLY A 102 -0.97 33.00 15.55
CA GLY A 102 -0.82 33.95 14.45
C GLY A 102 0.33 33.66 13.48
N ARG A 103 1.09 32.58 13.70
CA ARG A 103 2.17 32.12 12.82
C ARG A 103 1.70 30.99 11.92
N LEU A 104 1.93 31.13 10.62
CA LEU A 104 1.75 30.05 9.64
C LEU A 104 2.75 28.93 9.94
N LEU A 105 2.25 27.74 10.25
CA LEU A 105 3.04 26.53 10.47
C LEU A 105 3.16 25.66 9.21
N GLY A 106 2.17 25.74 8.32
CA GLY A 106 2.13 24.95 7.09
C GLY A 106 0.75 24.94 6.48
N TYR A 107 0.51 23.96 5.62
CA TYR A 107 -0.76 23.76 4.93
C TYR A 107 -1.21 22.31 5.09
N ILE A 108 -2.51 22.08 5.03
CA ILE A 108 -3.13 20.75 5.01
C ILE A 108 -4.09 20.65 3.83
N GLU A 109 -4.09 19.52 3.15
CA GLU A 109 -5.00 19.28 2.03
C GLU A 109 -6.45 19.12 2.54
N ARG A 110 -7.35 19.90 1.94
CA ARG A 110 -8.79 19.69 2.06
C ARG A 110 -9.22 18.67 1.02
N MET A 111 -9.60 17.48 1.48
CA MET A 111 -9.98 16.37 0.62
C MET A 111 -11.44 16.45 0.20
N SER A 112 -11.75 15.96 -1.00
CA SER A 112 -13.11 15.79 -1.51
C SER A 112 -13.90 14.75 -0.73
N ASP A 113 -15.21 14.69 -0.99
CA ASP A 113 -16.01 13.55 -0.56
C ASP A 113 -15.48 12.23 -1.19
N PRO A 114 -15.56 11.09 -0.47
CA PRO A 114 -15.08 9.82 -0.98
C PRO A 114 -15.99 9.26 -2.08
N VAL A 115 -15.41 8.99 -3.25
CA VAL A 115 -16.08 8.35 -4.38
C VAL A 115 -15.76 6.85 -4.39
N PRO A 116 -16.76 5.96 -4.30
CA PRO A 116 -16.52 4.51 -4.39
C PRO A 116 -16.23 4.08 -5.83
N GLY A 117 -15.42 3.04 -6.00
CA GLY A 117 -15.16 2.43 -7.30
C GLY A 117 -14.09 1.36 -7.22
N VAL A 118 -13.59 0.96 -8.39
CA VAL A 118 -12.56 -0.07 -8.53
C VAL A 118 -11.26 0.59 -8.97
N LEU A 119 -10.18 0.37 -8.22
CA LEU A 119 -8.83 0.71 -8.64
C LEU A 119 -8.20 -0.53 -9.25
N THR A 120 -7.61 -0.38 -10.44
CA THR A 120 -6.83 -1.40 -11.12
C THR A 120 -5.41 -0.88 -11.32
N ILE A 121 -4.42 -1.72 -11.06
CA ILE A 121 -3.02 -1.46 -11.41
C ILE A 121 -2.56 -2.44 -12.47
N THR A 122 -1.83 -1.94 -13.46
CA THR A 122 -1.18 -2.72 -14.52
C THR A 122 0.31 -2.42 -14.56
N ASP A 123 1.04 -3.03 -15.51
CA ASP A 123 2.47 -2.81 -15.71
C ASP A 123 2.86 -1.33 -15.91
N ASP A 124 1.93 -0.49 -16.37
CA ASP A 124 2.23 0.90 -16.78
C ASP A 124 1.31 1.97 -16.18
N ALA A 125 0.17 1.60 -15.56
CA ALA A 125 -0.76 2.59 -15.03
C ALA A 125 -1.59 2.12 -13.82
N LEU A 126 -2.13 3.11 -13.11
CA LEU A 126 -3.31 3.00 -12.25
C LEU A 126 -4.53 3.49 -13.03
N THR A 127 -5.62 2.74 -12.97
CA THR A 127 -6.92 3.12 -13.52
C THR A 127 -7.97 3.05 -12.42
N PHE A 128 -8.67 4.16 -12.16
CA PHE A 128 -9.83 4.18 -11.28
C PHE A 128 -11.10 4.29 -12.10
N ARG A 129 -12.01 3.35 -11.88
CA ARG A 129 -13.36 3.36 -12.44
C ARG A 129 -14.36 3.64 -11.31
N PRO A 130 -14.96 4.84 -11.26
CA PRO A 130 -16.02 5.14 -10.31
C PRO A 130 -17.21 4.17 -10.44
N ALA A 131 -17.92 3.91 -9.35
CA ALA A 131 -19.10 3.05 -9.38
C ALA A 131 -20.28 3.67 -10.14
N ASP A 132 -20.47 4.98 -9.99
CA ASP A 132 -21.65 5.72 -10.45
C ASP A 132 -21.34 6.73 -11.58
N GLU A 133 -20.11 6.80 -12.06
CA GLU A 133 -19.69 7.71 -13.13
C GLU A 133 -19.05 6.93 -14.28
N PRO A 134 -19.29 7.32 -15.55
CA PRO A 134 -18.77 6.61 -16.70
C PRO A 134 -17.30 6.93 -17.01
N THR A 135 -16.76 8.01 -16.43
CA THR A 135 -15.40 8.49 -16.76
C THR A 135 -14.38 7.82 -15.85
N GLU A 136 -13.46 7.08 -16.48
CA GLU A 136 -12.30 6.53 -15.79
C GLU A 136 -11.21 7.59 -15.62
N GLU A 137 -10.50 7.51 -14.51
CA GLU A 137 -9.27 8.26 -14.28
C GLU A 137 -8.07 7.36 -14.49
N HIS A 138 -7.04 7.90 -15.14
CA HIS A 138 -5.83 7.16 -15.48
C HIS A 138 -4.58 7.90 -15.02
N TRP A 139 -3.72 7.22 -14.27
CA TRP A 139 -2.41 7.73 -13.86
C TRP A 139 -1.32 6.78 -14.35
N ARG A 140 -0.50 7.24 -15.30
CA ARG A 140 0.70 6.49 -15.72
C ARG A 140 1.67 6.39 -14.55
N LEU A 141 2.28 5.23 -14.34
CA LEU A 141 3.21 5.02 -13.23
C LEU A 141 4.38 6.00 -13.27
N ARG A 142 4.95 6.23 -14.46
CA ARG A 142 6.02 7.22 -14.67
C ARG A 142 5.59 8.67 -14.47
N GLY A 143 4.29 8.94 -14.44
CA GLY A 143 3.73 10.23 -14.12
C GLY A 143 3.51 10.43 -12.63
N LEU A 144 3.95 9.52 -11.75
CA LEU A 144 3.81 9.66 -10.30
C LEU A 144 5.07 10.29 -9.71
N LYS A 145 4.91 11.39 -8.96
CA LYS A 145 5.98 12.08 -8.23
C LYS A 145 6.24 11.47 -6.86
N ALA A 146 5.20 10.98 -6.20
CA ALA A 146 5.30 10.40 -4.86
C ALA A 146 4.23 9.34 -4.63
N VAL A 147 4.56 8.39 -3.75
CA VAL A 147 3.67 7.35 -3.25
C VAL A 147 3.86 7.28 -1.74
N GLN A 148 2.77 7.36 -0.99
CA GLN A 148 2.80 7.33 0.46
C GLN A 148 1.72 6.41 0.99
N THR A 149 2.05 5.63 2.01
CA THR A 149 1.09 4.70 2.62
C THR A 149 0.87 5.05 4.07
N SER A 150 -0.39 5.09 4.47
CA SER A 150 -0.80 5.23 5.86
C SER A 150 -1.35 3.92 6.40
N SER A 151 -1.84 3.93 7.64
CA SER A 151 -2.44 2.72 8.23
C SER A 151 -3.69 2.19 7.52
N ALA A 152 -4.34 3.01 6.68
CA ALA A 152 -5.63 2.68 6.06
C ALA A 152 -5.75 3.10 4.59
N ALA A 153 -4.76 3.79 4.03
CA ALA A 153 -4.85 4.35 2.68
C ALA A 153 -3.50 4.39 1.98
N LEU A 154 -3.54 4.37 0.65
CA LEU A 154 -2.43 4.70 -0.24
C LEU A 154 -2.70 6.07 -0.84
N GLN A 155 -1.70 6.94 -0.87
CA GLN A 155 -1.74 8.25 -1.48
C GLN A 155 -0.74 8.31 -2.63
N ILE A 156 -1.14 8.91 -3.74
CA ILE A 156 -0.26 9.22 -4.86
C ILE A 156 -0.27 10.73 -5.11
N SER A 157 0.87 11.21 -5.58
CA SER A 157 1.00 12.57 -6.10
C SER A 157 1.33 12.47 -7.60
N PRO A 158 0.35 12.65 -8.49
CA PRO A 158 0.61 12.71 -9.93
C PRO A 158 1.50 13.91 -10.26
N GLN A 159 2.15 13.87 -11.42
CA GLN A 159 2.89 15.00 -11.96
C GLN A 159 1.95 16.16 -12.26
N ASP A 160 0.82 15.84 -12.87
CA ASP A 160 -0.22 16.77 -13.27
C ASP A 160 -1.51 16.39 -12.53
N GLY A 161 -2.05 17.33 -11.76
CA GLY A 161 -3.27 17.15 -10.99
C GLY A 161 -3.09 17.08 -9.48
N PRO A 162 -4.20 16.91 -8.73
CA PRO A 162 -4.18 16.93 -7.28
C PRO A 162 -3.62 15.63 -6.71
N VAL A 163 -3.26 15.69 -5.43
CA VAL A 163 -3.01 14.49 -4.62
C VAL A 163 -4.28 13.63 -4.56
N VAL A 164 -4.11 12.32 -4.73
CA VAL A 164 -5.21 11.34 -4.73
C VAL A 164 -4.95 10.30 -3.64
N GLN A 165 -5.97 10.02 -2.84
CA GLN A 165 -5.92 9.03 -1.77
C GLN A 165 -6.94 7.92 -2.00
N PHE A 166 -6.47 6.68 -1.92
CA PHE A 166 -7.23 5.44 -2.05
C PHE A 166 -7.36 4.76 -0.69
N ARG A 167 -8.59 4.62 -0.19
CA ARG A 167 -8.88 3.78 0.98
C ARG A 167 -9.45 2.45 0.50
N PHE A 168 -8.75 1.35 0.80
CA PHE A 168 -9.15 0.00 0.40
C PHE A 168 -10.27 -0.53 1.29
N VAL A 169 -11.28 -1.16 0.68
CA VAL A 169 -12.43 -1.72 1.41
C VAL A 169 -12.06 -3.02 2.11
N ALA A 170 -11.42 -3.94 1.40
CA ALA A 170 -11.06 -5.27 1.89
C ALA A 170 -9.59 -5.66 1.68
N ASP A 171 -8.82 -4.83 0.96
CA ASP A 171 -7.43 -5.12 0.63
C ASP A 171 -6.44 -4.35 1.51
N SER A 172 -5.17 -4.72 1.43
CA SER A 172 -4.09 -4.11 2.18
C SER A 172 -3.48 -2.91 1.44
N PRO A 173 -3.47 -1.69 2.05
CA PRO A 173 -2.74 -0.57 1.48
C PRO A 173 -1.23 -0.85 1.35
N PHE A 174 -0.66 -1.71 2.21
CA PHE A 174 0.74 -2.11 2.13
C PHE A 174 1.02 -3.06 0.96
N ARG A 175 0.07 -3.94 0.60
CA ARG A 175 0.17 -4.75 -0.63
C ARG A 175 0.24 -3.84 -1.85
N TRP A 176 -0.63 -2.83 -1.90
CA TRP A 176 -0.68 -1.89 -3.01
C TRP A 176 0.57 -1.01 -3.09
N GLU A 177 1.14 -0.60 -1.95
CA GLU A 177 2.45 0.06 -1.93
C GLU A 177 3.55 -0.84 -2.50
N ASP A 178 3.64 -2.08 -2.02
CA ASP A 178 4.64 -3.06 -2.46
C ASP A 178 4.53 -3.33 -3.98
N LEU A 179 3.30 -3.47 -4.47
CA LEU A 179 3.01 -3.68 -5.89
C LEU A 179 3.41 -2.46 -6.73
N LEU A 180 3.00 -1.27 -6.30
CA LEU A 180 3.30 -0.02 -6.99
C LEU A 180 4.80 0.27 -7.00
N ARG A 181 5.50 0.05 -5.88
CA ARG A 181 6.97 0.16 -5.81
C ARG A 181 7.65 -0.78 -6.78
N THR A 182 7.25 -2.05 -6.78
CA THR A 182 7.82 -3.07 -7.68
C THR A 182 7.64 -2.68 -9.15
N LEU A 183 6.44 -2.25 -9.53
CA LEU A 183 6.13 -1.84 -10.89
C LEU A 183 6.82 -0.54 -11.29
N LEU A 184 6.95 0.43 -10.39
CA LEU A 184 7.74 1.64 -10.62
C LEU A 184 9.21 1.31 -10.87
N VAL A 185 9.83 0.45 -10.05
CA VAL A 185 11.22 -0.01 -10.30
C VAL A 185 11.34 -0.64 -11.68
N GLN A 186 10.42 -1.53 -12.05
CA GLN A 186 10.44 -2.18 -13.36
C GLN A 186 10.22 -1.20 -14.52
N ALA A 187 9.33 -0.22 -14.36
CA ALA A 187 9.06 0.80 -15.37
C ALA A 187 10.27 1.70 -15.62
N TYR A 188 10.98 2.13 -14.56
CA TYR A 188 12.19 2.94 -14.69
C TYR A 188 13.37 2.12 -15.23
N ALA A 189 13.54 0.88 -14.77
CA ALA A 189 14.61 0.00 -15.23
C ALA A 189 14.52 -0.31 -16.74
N ARG A 190 13.30 -0.42 -17.31
CA ARG A 190 13.07 -0.56 -18.76
C ARG A 190 13.66 0.59 -19.58
N GLU A 191 13.86 1.75 -18.97
CA GLU A 191 14.44 2.95 -19.60
C GLU A 191 15.91 3.18 -19.23
N GLY A 192 16.53 2.23 -18.52
CA GLY A 192 17.89 2.37 -18.01
C GLY A 192 18.00 3.37 -16.86
N LEU A 193 16.89 3.69 -16.19
CA LEU A 193 16.84 4.57 -15.03
C LEU A 193 16.72 3.77 -13.74
N GLU A 194 17.26 4.32 -12.65
CA GLU A 194 17.17 3.76 -11.30
C GLU A 194 16.39 4.71 -10.39
N ILE A 195 15.45 4.17 -9.61
CA ILE A 195 14.78 4.92 -8.55
C ILE A 195 15.67 4.90 -7.31
N VAL A 196 16.27 6.03 -6.98
CA VAL A 196 17.13 6.17 -5.80
C VAL A 196 16.34 6.31 -4.50
N GLU A 197 15.08 6.74 -4.57
CA GLU A 197 14.23 6.96 -3.40
C GLU A 197 12.73 7.04 -3.76
N PHE A 198 11.88 6.60 -2.84
CA PHE A 198 10.42 6.75 -2.89
C PHE A 198 10.03 7.68 -1.74
N GLN A 199 10.13 8.98 -2.00
CA GLN A 199 10.09 10.04 -0.98
C GLN A 199 8.67 10.36 -0.48
N PRO A 200 8.58 10.99 0.71
CA PRO A 200 8.45 12.46 0.71
C PRO A 200 9.73 13.18 1.19
N ARG A 201 10.24 14.10 0.37
CA ARG A 201 11.39 14.94 0.72
C ARG A 201 10.91 16.14 1.53
N ILE A 202 11.51 16.36 2.68
CA ILE A 202 11.48 17.66 3.35
C ILE A 202 12.83 18.32 3.06
N VAL A 203 12.84 19.30 2.15
CA VAL A 203 14.01 20.16 1.92
C VAL A 203 13.84 21.38 2.82
N ALA A 204 14.69 21.51 3.83
CA ALA A 204 14.81 22.73 4.62
C ALA A 204 16.10 23.46 4.23
N ALA A 205 16.01 24.77 3.99
CA ALA A 205 17.13 25.66 3.69
C ALA A 205 17.89 26.08 4.95
#